data_AF-A0A382KSM9-F1
#
_entry.id   AF-A0A382KSM9-F1
#
_cell.length_a   1.000
_cell.length_b   1.000
_cell.length_c   1.000
_cell.angle_alpha   90.00
_cell.angle_beta   90.00
_cell.angle_gamma   90.00
#
_symmetry.space_group_name_H-M   'P 1'
#
loop_
_entity.id
_entity.type
_entity.pdbx_description
1 polymer ?
#
loop_
_entity_poly.entity_id
_entity_poly.type
_entity_poly.pdbx_seq_one_letter_code
_entity_poly.pdbx_strand_id
1 'polypeptide(L)' 'MKKTIIIFVSIVLVALSTNSLASGDAEAGQTKSATCMGCHGLAGNSTMPNFPKLAGQGEGYILKQLQEFKSGVR' A
#
# COMPACT_ATOMS: atom_id res chain seq x y z
N MET A 1 9.92 -6.63 43.01
CA MET A 1 8.52 -7.07 42.76
C MET A 1 7.74 -6.08 41.90
N LYS A 2 7.63 -4.78 42.25
CA LYS A 2 6.95 -3.79 41.37
C LYS A 2 7.61 -3.62 39.99
N LYS A 3 8.93 -3.51 39.92
CA LYS A 3 9.67 -3.40 38.64
C LYS A 3 9.54 -4.64 37.75
N THR A 4 9.57 -5.83 38.34
CA THR A 4 9.40 -7.10 37.61
C THR A 4 7.98 -7.26 37.06
N ILE A 5 6.96 -6.84 37.83
CA ILE A 5 5.57 -6.81 37.35
C ILE A 5 5.40 -5.82 36.19
N ILE A 6 5.98 -4.62 36.29
CA ILE A 6 5.89 -3.61 35.22
C ILE A 6 6.54 -4.11 33.92
N ILE A 7 7.73 -4.71 34.00
CA ILE A 7 8.42 -5.25 32.82
C ILE A 7 7.58 -6.36 32.17
N PHE A 8 7.01 -7.25 32.98
CA PHE A 8 6.19 -8.35 32.47
C PHE A 8 4.91 -7.85 31.79
N VAL A 9 4.24 -6.86 32.39
CA VAL A 9 3.04 -6.23 31.81
C VAL A 9 3.35 -5.51 30.50
N SER A 10 4.47 -4.79 30.40
CA SER A 10 4.87 -4.12 29.16
C SER A 10 5.17 -5.10 28.03
N ILE A 11 5.83 -6.23 28.32
CA ILE A 11 6.11 -7.28 27.33
C ILE A 11 4.83 -7.93 26.83
N VAL A 12 3.88 -8.20 27.74
CA VAL A 12 2.56 -8.74 27.37
C VAL A 12 1.79 -7.75 26.49
N LEU A 13 1.83 -6.45 26.78
CA LEU A 13 1.15 -5.43 25.99
C LEU A 13 1.68 -5.35 24.55
N VAL A 14 3.00 -5.47 24.37
CA VAL A 14 3.63 -5.50 23.04
C VAL A 14 3.23 -6.78 22.29
N ALA A 15 3.21 -7.93 22.97
CA ALA A 15 2.83 -9.21 22.36
C ALA A 15 1.35 -9.28 21.91
N LEU A 16 0.46 -8.49 22.51
CA LEU A 16 -0.95 -8.38 22.10
C LEU A 16 -1.20 -7.37 20.97
N SER A 17 -0.15 -6.74 20.42
CA SER A 17 -0.28 -5.82 19.29
C SER A 17 -0.57 -6.61 18.02
N THR A 18 -1.85 -6.72 17.64
CA THR A 18 -2.22 -7.30 16.34
C THR A 18 -1.76 -6.35 15.24
N ASN A 19 -0.84 -6.81 14.39
CA ASN A 19 -0.57 -6.13 13.13
C ASN A 19 -1.86 -6.15 12.31
N SER A 20 -2.49 -4.99 12.15
CA SER A 20 -3.65 -4.86 11.27
C SER A 20 -3.18 -5.05 9.83
N LEU A 21 -3.42 -6.23 9.26
CA LEU A 21 -3.29 -6.48 7.83
C LEU A 21 -4.49 -5.81 7.16
N ALA A 22 -4.43 -4.49 7.01
CA ALA A 22 -5.42 -3.78 6.23
C ALA A 22 -5.26 -4.17 4.75
N SER A 23 -6.32 -4.75 4.18
CA SER A 23 -6.42 -4.96 2.74
C SER A 23 -6.44 -3.62 2.00
N GLY A 24 -6.08 -3.62 0.72
CA GLY A 24 -6.35 -2.48 -0.15
C GLY A 24 -7.84 -2.13 -0.18
N ASP A 25 -8.13 -0.82 -0.18
CA ASP A 25 -9.47 -0.26 -0.38
C ASP A 25 -9.55 0.32 -1.79
N ALA A 26 -10.33 -0.33 -2.65
CA ALA A 26 -10.48 0.06 -4.05
C ALA A 26 -11.24 1.38 -4.22
N GLU A 27 -12.19 1.70 -3.34
CA GLU A 27 -12.97 2.94 -3.41
C GLU A 27 -12.11 4.14 -3.01
N ALA A 28 -11.37 4.01 -1.90
CA ALA A 28 -10.36 5.00 -1.53
C ALA A 28 -9.27 5.12 -2.61
N GLY A 29 -8.86 3.99 -3.20
CA GLY A 29 -7.92 3.93 -4.31
C GLY A 29 -8.40 4.71 -5.53
N GLN A 30 -9.66 4.56 -5.92
CA GLN A 30 -10.27 5.27 -7.04
C GLN A 30 -10.14 6.80 -6.85
N THR A 31 -10.47 7.30 -5.67
CA THR A 31 -10.36 8.74 -5.36
C THR A 31 -8.91 9.24 -5.41
N LYS A 32 -7.97 8.47 -4.84
CA LYS A 32 -6.53 8.83 -4.82
C LYS A 32 -5.88 8.78 -6.19
N SER A 33 -6.41 7.96 -7.10
CA SER A 33 -5.84 7.76 -8.44
C SER A 33 -6.14 8.87 -9.45
N ALA A 34 -6.87 9.92 -9.06
CA ALA A 34 -7.34 10.98 -9.96
C ALA A 34 -6.21 11.61 -10.81
N THR A 35 -5.05 11.86 -10.21
CA THR A 35 -3.89 12.43 -10.93
C THR A 35 -3.20 11.41 -11.83
N CYS A 36 -3.23 10.12 -11.46
CA CYS A 36 -2.62 9.02 -12.22
C CYS A 36 -3.28 8.85 -13.60
N MET A 37 -4.59 9.11 -13.67
CA MET A 37 -5.40 8.99 -14.89
C MET A 37 -4.92 9.93 -16.00
N GLY A 38 -4.24 11.04 -15.68
CA GLY A 38 -3.69 11.95 -16.68
C GLY A 38 -2.70 11.30 -17.64
N CYS A 39 -1.98 10.28 -17.18
CA CYS A 39 -1.02 9.52 -18.00
C CYS A 39 -1.50 8.09 -18.27
N HIS A 40 -2.05 7.44 -17.25
CA HIS A 40 -2.46 6.03 -17.34
C HIS A 40 -3.88 5.82 -17.88
N GLY A 41 -4.57 6.90 -18.26
CA GLY A 41 -5.90 6.86 -18.85
C GLY A 41 -7.02 6.61 -17.84
N LEU A 42 -8.26 6.77 -18.30
CA LEU A 42 -9.44 6.50 -17.48
C LEU A 42 -9.45 5.03 -17.04
N ALA A 43 -9.69 4.80 -15.75
CA ALA A 43 -9.65 3.47 -15.13
C ALA A 43 -8.35 2.68 -15.41
N GLY A 44 -7.22 3.37 -15.66
CA GLY A 44 -5.93 2.72 -15.95
C GLY A 44 -5.80 2.16 -17.36
N ASN A 45 -6.69 2.52 -18.30
CA ASN A 45 -6.62 2.13 -19.70
C ASN A 45 -5.97 3.22 -20.55
N SER A 46 -4.65 3.34 -20.52
CA SER A 46 -3.93 4.33 -21.34
C SER A 46 -4.06 4.03 -22.84
N THR A 47 -4.24 5.10 -23.62
CA THR A 47 -4.19 5.09 -25.09
C THR A 47 -2.83 5.54 -25.63
N MET A 48 -1.96 6.05 -24.75
CA MET A 48 -0.64 6.52 -25.13
C MET A 48 0.38 5.37 -25.08
N PRO A 49 1.22 5.19 -26.10
CA PRO A 49 2.13 4.04 -26.19
C PRO A 49 3.21 4.03 -25.09
N ASN A 50 3.57 5.20 -24.57
CA ASN A 50 4.65 5.33 -23.57
C ASN A 50 4.16 5.16 -22.12
N PHE A 51 2.85 5.17 -21.89
CA PHE A 51 2.29 5.02 -20.55
C PHE A 51 1.59 3.66 -20.43
N PRO A 52 2.03 2.79 -19.51
CA PRO A 52 1.49 1.44 -19.43
C PRO A 52 0.04 1.45 -18.94
N LYS A 53 -0.71 0.45 -19.39
CA LYS A 53 -2.03 0.13 -18.83
C LYS A 53 -1.88 -0.47 -17.44
N LEU A 54 -2.70 0.01 -16.51
CA LEU A 54 -2.79 -0.48 -15.13
C LEU A 54 -4.05 -1.34 -14.91
N ALA A 55 -5.07 -1.17 -15.77
CA ALA A 55 -6.31 -1.93 -15.69
C ALA A 55 -6.04 -3.44 -15.77
N GLY A 56 -6.59 -4.20 -14.81
CA GLY A 56 -6.44 -5.66 -14.74
C GLY A 56 -5.06 -6.15 -14.27
N GLN A 57 -4.15 -5.26 -13.91
CA GLN A 57 -2.85 -5.66 -13.35
C GLN A 57 -3.02 -6.18 -11.91
N GLY A 58 -2.16 -7.12 -11.51
CA GLY A 58 -2.19 -7.68 -10.16
C GLY A 58 -1.83 -6.64 -9.09
N GLU A 59 -2.57 -6.65 -7.99
CA GLU A 59 -2.36 -5.74 -6.85
C GLU A 59 -0.92 -5.75 -6.35
N GLY A 60 -0.36 -6.95 -6.10
CA GLY A 60 1.01 -7.10 -5.60
C GLY A 60 2.06 -6.55 -6.57
N TYR A 61 1.82 -6.65 -7.88
CA TYR A 61 2.70 -6.06 -8.88
C TYR A 61 2.61 -4.53 -8.85
N ILE A 62 1.41 -3.96 -8.84
CA ILE A 62 1.22 -2.50 -8.75
C ILE A 62 1.87 -1.95 -7.50
N LEU A 63 1.65 -2.58 -6.34
CA LEU A 63 2.25 -2.18 -5.08
C LEU A 63 3.78 -2.19 -5.15
N LYS A 64 4.37 -3.28 -5.66
CA LYS A 64 5.82 -3.40 -5.84
C LYS A 64 6.36 -2.29 -6.74
N GLN A 65 5.73 -2.05 -7.90
CA GLN A 65 6.19 -1.01 -8.82
C GLN A 65 6.12 0.39 -8.19
N LEU A 66 5.03 0.72 -7.51
CA LEU A 66 4.89 2.00 -6.80
C LEU A 66 5.98 2.20 -5.74
N GLN A 67 6.30 1.15 -4.98
CA GLN A 67 7.36 1.17 -3.97
C GLN A 67 8.75 1.34 -4.62
N GLU A 68 9.02 0.62 -5.70
CA GLU A 68 10.29 0.70 -6.41
C GLU A 68 10.51 2.11 -6.99
N PHE A 69 9.51 2.68 -7.67
CA PHE A 69 9.57 4.06 -8.16
C PHE A 69 9.75 5.08 -7.03
N LYS A 70 9.02 4.91 -5.91
CA LYS A 70 9.15 5.81 -4.74
C LYS A 70 10.56 5.75 -4.13
N SER A 71 11.17 4.57 -4.13
CA SER A 71 12.52 4.37 -3.58
C SER A 71 13.65 4.74 -4.55
N GLY A 72 13.36 4.94 -5.83
CA GLY A 72 14.34 5.19 -6.89
C GLY A 72 15.11 3.94 -7.35
N VAL A 73 14.72 2.74 -6.91
CA VAL A 73 15.25 1.46 -7.44
C VAL A 73 14.81 1.26 -8.90
N ARG A 74 13.71 1.89 -9.29
CA ARG A 74 13.15 1.92 -10.64
C ARG A 74 12.85 3.36 -11.05
#